data_AF-A0A7X3YPU6-F1
#
_entry.id   AF-A0A7X3YPU6-F1
#
_cell.length_a   1.000
_cell.length_b   1.000
_cell.length_c   1.000
_cell.angle_alpha   90.00
_cell.angle_beta   90.00
_cell.angle_gamma   90.00
#
_symmetry.space_group_name_H-M   'P 1'
#
loop_
_entity.id
_entity.type
_entity.pdbx_description
1 polymer ?
#
loop_
_entity_poly.entity_id
_entity_poly.type
_entity_poly.pdbx_seq_one_letter_code
_entity_poly.pdbx_strand_id
1 'polypeptide(L)' 'MVQLKYRGVDYDTTQRPDLSDQPVEHVYRGIHFNRAPRHEADALSDQPVRVSYRGAVYETRIAEALKR' A
#
# COMPACT_ATOMS: atom_id res chain seq x y z
N MET A 1 -10.93 -23.84 -7.28
CA MET A 1 -9.74 -23.01 -7.60
C MET A 1 -10.23 -21.79 -8.36
N VAL A 2 -9.89 -20.58 -7.90
CA VAL A 2 -10.25 -19.34 -8.61
C VAL A 2 -9.17 -19.07 -9.65
N GLN A 3 -9.53 -19.03 -10.93
CA GLN A 3 -8.62 -18.55 -11.97
C GLN A 3 -8.65 -17.03 -11.97
N LEU A 4 -7.51 -16.42 -11.66
CA LEU A 4 -7.35 -14.99 -11.72
C LEU A 4 -7.11 -14.59 -13.18
N LYS A 5 -7.63 -13.44 -13.59
CA LYS A 5 -7.32 -12.84 -14.89
C LYS A 5 -6.74 -11.46 -14.65
N TYR A 6 -5.60 -11.15 -15.29
CA TYR A 6 -4.97 -9.84 -15.24
C TYR A 6 -4.86 -9.28 -16.66
N ARG A 7 -5.49 -8.13 -16.91
CA ARG A 7 -5.54 -7.50 -18.25
C ARG A 7 -6.01 -8.45 -19.37
N GLY A 8 -6.95 -9.35 -19.07
CA GLY A 8 -7.50 -10.31 -20.03
C GLY A 8 -6.66 -11.58 -20.26
N VAL A 9 -5.49 -11.69 -19.63
CA VAL A 9 -4.64 -12.88 -19.66
C VAL A 9 -4.88 -13.72 -18.41
N ASP A 10 -4.92 -15.05 -18.59
CA ASP A 10 -5.03 -15.97 -17.47
C ASP A 10 -3.80 -15.83 -16.57
N TYR A 11 -4.07 -15.60 -15.29
CA TYR A 11 -3.08 -15.28 -14.29
C TYR A 11 -2.87 -16.47 -13.36
N ASP A 12 -1.82 -17.23 -13.64
CA ASP A 12 -1.40 -18.33 -12.79
C ASP A 12 -0.54 -17.82 -11.64
N THR A 13 -0.99 -18.05 -10.41
CA THR A 13 -0.26 -17.66 -9.20
C THR A 13 0.84 -18.65 -8.82
N THR A 14 0.80 -19.87 -9.36
CA THR A 14 1.77 -20.94 -9.07
C THR A 14 3.06 -20.79 -9.86
N GLN A 15 3.04 -20.04 -10.96
CA GLN A 15 4.20 -19.79 -11.82
C GLN A 15 5.02 -18.56 -11.40
N ARG A 16 4.73 -17.96 -10.24
CA ARG A 16 5.49 -16.79 -9.80
C ARG A 16 6.92 -17.21 -9.44
N PRO A 17 7.95 -16.67 -10.11
CA PRO A 17 9.31 -16.83 -9.61
C PRO A 17 9.42 -16.14 -8.25
N ASP A 18 10.21 -16.72 -7.36
CA ASP A 18 10.52 -16.09 -6.07
C ASP A 18 11.22 -14.74 -6.32
N LEU A 19 10.86 -13.76 -5.49
CA LEU A 19 11.53 -12.47 -5.49
C LEU A 19 12.97 -12.64 -5.02
N SER A 20 13.90 -11.96 -5.68
CA SER A 20 15.32 -11.97 -5.29
C SER A 20 15.52 -11.41 -3.89
N ASP A 21 16.49 -11.97 -3.15
CA ASP A 21 16.98 -11.40 -1.89
C ASP A 21 18.01 -10.30 -2.11
N GLN A 22 18.45 -10.08 -3.36
CA GLN A 22 19.42 -9.05 -3.66
C GLN A 22 18.79 -7.65 -3.48
N PRO A 23 19.50 -6.73 -2.80
CA PRO A 23 19.06 -5.36 -2.69
C PRO A 23 18.92 -4.72 -4.07
N VAL A 24 17.82 -4.00 -4.29
CA VAL A 24 17.64 -3.21 -5.51
C VAL A 24 17.66 -1.74 -5.13
N GLU A 25 18.54 -0.99 -5.77
CA GLU A 25 18.57 0.46 -5.64
C GLU A 25 17.35 1.07 -6.34
N HIS A 26 16.49 1.73 -5.58
CA HIS A 26 15.39 2.51 -6.14
C HIS A 26 15.33 3.89 -5.51
N VAL A 27 15.05 4.90 -6.33
CA VAL A 27 14.88 6.28 -5.89
C VAL A 27 13.41 6.66 -6.00
N TYR A 28 12.78 6.96 -4.87
CA TYR A 28 11.41 7.48 -4.84
C TYR A 28 11.40 8.85 -4.18
N ARG A 29 10.96 9.88 -4.92
CA ARG A 29 10.94 11.29 -4.45
C ARG A 29 12.28 11.79 -3.92
N GLY A 30 13.39 11.34 -4.54
CA GLY A 30 14.75 11.70 -4.11
C GLY A 30 15.26 10.93 -2.89
N ILE A 31 14.48 10.01 -2.34
CA ILE A 31 14.91 9.11 -1.26
C ILE A 31 15.43 7.82 -1.91
N HIS A 32 16.69 7.47 -1.61
CA HIS A 32 17.27 6.20 -2.03
C HIS A 32 16.85 5.11 -1.06
N PHE A 33 16.40 4.01 -1.63
CA PHE A 33 16.06 2.80 -0.91
C PHE A 33 16.92 1.68 -1.48
N ASN A 34 17.63 1.01 -0.59
CA ASN A 34 18.47 -0.12 -0.92
C ASN A 34 18.01 -1.32 -0.09
N ARG A 35 16.99 -2.04 -0.61
CA ARG A 35 16.38 -3.19 0.08
C ARG A 35 15.98 -4.24 -0.94
N ALA A 36 15.90 -5.49 -0.51
CA ALA A 36 15.35 -6.57 -1.33
C ALA A 36 13.90 -6.24 -1.72
N PRO A 37 13.44 -6.61 -2.92
CA PRO A 37 12.07 -6.38 -3.38
C PRO A 37 11.00 -7.22 -2.65
N ARG A 38 11.38 -7.95 -1.60
CA ARG A 38 10.47 -8.79 -0.82
C ARG A 38 9.61 -7.94 0.12
N HIS A 39 8.33 -8.26 0.17
CA HIS A 39 7.43 -7.78 1.21
C HIS A 39 7.71 -8.57 2.49
N GLU A 40 8.74 -8.19 3.23
CA GLU A 40 8.83 -8.58 4.64
C GLU A 40 7.93 -7.64 5.44
N ALA A 41 7.22 -8.19 6.42
CA ALA A 41 6.56 -7.35 7.40
C ALA A 41 7.66 -6.55 8.11
N ASP A 42 7.66 -5.24 7.92
CA ASP A 42 8.56 -4.38 8.68
C ASP A 42 8.33 -4.62 10.17
N ALA A 43 9.38 -4.52 10.99
CA ALA A 43 9.25 -4.62 12.45
C ALA A 43 8.26 -3.58 13.04
N LEU A 44 7.90 -2.56 12.25
CA LEU A 44 6.89 -1.54 12.55
C LEU A 44 5.45 -1.97 12.22
N SER A 45 5.23 -3.10 11.55
CA SER A 45 3.91 -3.61 11.17
C SER A 45 3.03 -3.91 12.39
N ASP A 46 3.63 -4.20 13.54
CA ASP A 46 2.92 -4.45 14.80
C ASP A 46 2.70 -3.18 15.63
N GLN A 47 3.18 -2.02 15.19
CA GLN A 47 2.90 -0.79 15.93
C GLN A 47 1.43 -0.40 15.72
N PRO A 48 0.67 -0.17 16.81
CA PRO A 48 -0.71 0.27 16.70
C PRO A 48 -0.75 1.66 16.04
N VAL A 49 -1.15 1.70 14.78
CA VAL A 49 -1.39 2.95 14.08
C VAL A 49 -2.72 3.53 14.56
N ARG A 50 -2.66 4.69 15.20
CA ARG A 50 -3.88 5.40 15.62
C ARG A 50 -4.58 6.00 14.41
N VAL A 51 -5.57 5.29 13.87
CA VAL A 51 -6.47 5.81 12.84
C VAL A 51 -7.41 6.83 13.50
N SER A 52 -7.29 8.10 13.11
CA SER A 52 -8.19 9.15 13.60
C SER A 52 -9.23 9.46 12.54
N TYR A 53 -10.49 9.13 12.82
CA TYR A 53 -11.62 9.46 11.94
C TYR A 53 -11.86 10.98 11.96
N ARG A 54 -11.70 11.64 10.81
CA ARG A 54 -11.86 13.11 10.68
C ARG A 54 -13.32 13.55 10.49
N GLY A 55 -14.31 12.67 10.70
CA GLY A 55 -15.72 12.95 10.41
C GLY A 55 -16.23 14.27 11.02
N ALA A 56 -15.85 14.57 12.26
CA ALA A 56 -16.23 15.83 12.91
C ALA A 56 -15.74 17.09 12.16
N VAL A 57 -14.56 17.04 11.52
CA VAL A 57 -14.04 18.16 10.72
C VAL A 57 -14.84 18.31 9.42
N TYR A 58 -15.24 17.19 8.80
CA TYR A 58 -16.06 17.21 7.60
C TYR A 58 -17.49 17.69 7.89
N GLU A 59 -18.12 17.18 8.95
CA GLU A 59 -19.45 17.61 9.39
C GLU A 59 -19.48 19.10 9.72
N THR A 60 -18.47 19.60 10.43
CA THR A 60 -18.35 21.03 10.76
C THR A 60 -18.25 21.88 9.49
N ARG A 61 -17.39 21.49 8.53
CA ARG A 61 -17.24 22.21 7.26
C ARG A 61 -18.51 22.19 6.41
N ILE A 62 -19.24 21.09 6.41
CA ILE A 62 -20.53 20.97 5.71
C ILE A 62 -21.56 21.89 6.36
N ALA A 63 -21.66 21.90 7.70
CA ALA A 63 -22.57 22.77 8.44
C ALA A 63 -22.26 24.26 8.23
N GLU A 64 -20.98 24.64 8.16
CA GLU A 64 -20.56 26.01 7.83
C GLU A 64 -20.88 26.38 6.38
N ALA A 65 -20.67 25.47 5.41
CA ALA A 65 -21.00 25.71 4.01
C ALA A 65 -22.52 25.85 3.78
N LEU A 66 -23.34 25.14 4.54
CA LEU A 66 -24.82 25.20 4.47
C LEU A 66 -25.43 26.40 5.21
N LYS A 67 -24.65 27.09 6.05
CA LYS A 67 -25.06 28.34 6.73
C LYS A 67 -24.89 29.59 5.87
N ARG A 68 -24.31 29.46 4.68
CA ARG A 68 -23.97 30.54 3.77
C ARG A 68 -24.97 30.63 2.62
#